data_AF-A0A5B7XV66-F1
#
_entry.id   AF-A0A5B7XV66-F1
#
_cell.length_a   1.000
_cell.length_b   1.000
_cell.length_c   1.000
_cell.angle_alpha   90.00
_cell.angle_beta   90.00
_cell.angle_gamma   90.00
#
_symmetry.space_group_name_H-M   'P 1'
#
loop_
_entity.id
_entity.type
_entity.pdbx_description
1 polymer ?
#
loop_
_entity_poly.entity_id
_entity_poly.type
_entity_poly.pdbx_seq_one_letter_code
_entity_poly.pdbx_strand_id
1 'polypeptide(L)'
;MNSQYPNLSEKYWYLKHGFFSWTGTYSVSENQINFTNTKLPIYIFLLLSLLLILILWMTKRYIYQSFINNAKLTTKKQKNLLLASGIIIFIFMIIRMSLVFISHFPRQWEGLPLHFCRIICLMIAIIFILNKPQWMKYIAPMAIAGALLALSLPDTISIYEPKENFVAFGQTFSKGSKVQFHLLYNNFYYWDFVLCHVFVLITPVIISILYPYDLRFKDTLITTGIFGGLLFFSFLLNLILGTYGSAEWRSNYWYVGMNVLTHLQTF
;
A
#
# COMPACT_ATOMS: atom_id res chain seq x y z
N MET A 1 -14.87 0.78 36.90
CA MET A 1 -13.57 0.80 37.60
C MET A 1 -12.79 1.98 37.07
N ASN A 2 -12.53 3.00 37.90
CA ASN A 2 -11.69 4.14 37.51
C ASN A 2 -10.27 3.61 37.28
N SER A 3 -9.81 3.61 36.03
CA SER A 3 -8.42 3.26 35.74
C SER A 3 -7.49 4.30 36.34
N GLN A 4 -6.43 3.86 37.01
CA GLN A 4 -5.40 4.72 37.60
C GLN A 4 -4.56 5.49 36.54
N TYR A 5 -4.78 5.19 35.26
CA TYR A 5 -4.07 5.75 34.11
C TYR A 5 -4.99 6.63 33.25
N PRO A 6 -4.43 7.64 32.55
CA PRO A 6 -5.21 8.50 31.67
C PRO A 6 -5.88 7.68 30.56
N ASN A 7 -7.20 7.89 30.38
CA ASN A 7 -7.94 7.32 29.26
C ASN A 7 -7.69 8.16 28.00
N LEU A 8 -6.73 7.73 27.18
CA LEU A 8 -6.35 8.47 25.97
C LEU A 8 -7.42 8.40 24.88
N SER A 9 -8.32 7.43 24.93
CA SER A 9 -9.42 7.29 23.96
C SER A 9 -10.45 8.42 24.06
N GLU A 10 -10.58 9.08 25.21
CA GLU A 10 -11.46 10.24 25.36
C GLU A 10 -10.89 11.49 24.69
N LYS A 11 -9.56 11.63 24.70
CA LYS A 11 -8.83 12.77 24.17
C LYS A 11 -8.53 12.65 22.67
N TYR A 12 -8.26 11.44 22.18
CA TYR A 12 -7.80 11.21 20.80
C TYR A 12 -8.78 10.35 20.02
N TRP A 13 -9.37 10.93 18.97
CA TRP A 13 -10.38 10.25 18.14
C TRP A 13 -9.84 9.00 17.45
N TYR A 14 -8.56 8.97 17.07
CA TYR A 14 -7.93 7.84 16.40
C TYR A 14 -7.70 6.65 17.34
N LEU A 15 -7.82 6.86 18.65
CA LEU A 15 -7.84 5.81 19.69
C LEU A 15 -9.27 5.41 20.10
N LYS A 16 -10.29 5.88 19.38
CA LYS A 16 -11.65 5.34 19.47
C LYS A 16 -11.86 4.32 18.38
N HIS A 17 -12.61 3.26 18.66
CA HIS A 17 -12.98 2.29 17.64
C HIS A 17 -13.70 2.97 16.48
N GLY A 18 -13.24 2.69 15.25
CA GLY A 18 -13.83 3.27 14.05
C GLY A 18 -13.05 2.89 12.79
N PHE A 19 -13.66 3.15 11.63
CA PHE A 19 -13.10 2.76 10.33
C PHE A 19 -11.75 3.44 10.04
N PHE A 20 -11.61 4.72 10.41
CA PHE A 20 -10.40 5.52 10.20
C PHE A 20 -9.41 5.48 11.38
N SER A 21 -9.75 4.76 12.45
CA SER A 21 -8.81 4.52 13.55
C SER A 21 -7.77 3.51 13.12
N TRP A 22 -6.49 3.73 13.42
CA TRP A 22 -5.44 2.79 13.05
C TRP A 22 -5.44 1.50 13.86
N THR A 23 -6.04 1.52 15.05
CA THR A 23 -6.20 0.36 15.94
C THR A 23 -7.40 -0.51 15.58
N GLY A 24 -8.24 -0.08 14.62
CA GLY A 24 -9.44 -0.80 14.20
C GLY A 24 -10.55 -0.81 15.25
N THR A 25 -11.47 -1.76 15.13
CA THR A 25 -12.68 -1.85 15.95
C THR A 25 -12.60 -2.83 17.13
N TYR A 26 -11.50 -3.57 17.28
CA TYR A 26 -11.34 -4.56 18.36
C TYR A 26 -9.92 -4.52 18.93
N SER A 27 -9.81 -4.61 20.26
CA SER A 27 -8.55 -4.68 20.99
C SER A 27 -8.17 -6.14 21.29
N VAL A 28 -6.88 -6.43 21.18
CA VAL A 28 -6.29 -7.78 21.03
C VAL A 28 -6.19 -8.58 22.35
N SER A 29 -7.09 -8.35 23.31
CA SER A 29 -7.19 -9.22 24.50
C SER A 29 -8.34 -10.23 24.42
N GLU A 30 -9.22 -10.15 23.43
CA GLU A 30 -10.20 -11.21 23.17
C GLU A 30 -9.55 -12.26 22.27
N ASN A 31 -9.16 -13.37 22.88
CA ASN A 31 -8.58 -14.59 22.32
C ASN A 31 -9.45 -15.29 21.23
N GLN A 32 -10.29 -14.58 20.48
CA GLN A 32 -11.29 -15.20 19.59
C GLN A 32 -11.54 -14.48 18.25
N ILE A 33 -10.71 -13.53 17.81
CA ILE A 33 -10.74 -13.15 16.40
C ILE A 33 -9.87 -14.13 15.62
N ASN A 34 -10.50 -15.24 15.22
CA ASN A 34 -9.95 -16.28 14.36
C ASN A 34 -9.09 -15.68 13.25
N PHE A 35 -7.79 -15.98 13.27
CA PHE A 35 -6.78 -15.54 12.30
C PHE A 35 -7.23 -15.75 10.84
N THR A 36 -8.00 -16.80 10.60
CA THR A 36 -8.65 -17.16 9.34
C THR A 36 -9.56 -16.07 8.77
N ASN A 37 -10.24 -15.28 9.60
CA ASN A 37 -11.19 -14.27 9.12
C ASN A 37 -10.52 -13.01 8.53
N THR A 38 -9.26 -12.74 8.87
CA THR A 38 -8.58 -11.50 8.44
C THR A 38 -7.93 -11.64 7.06
N LYS A 39 -7.31 -12.79 6.78
CA LYS A 39 -6.57 -13.03 5.53
C LYS A 39 -7.44 -13.61 4.43
N LEU A 40 -8.52 -14.32 4.78
CA LEU A 40 -9.41 -14.95 3.80
C LEU A 40 -9.95 -13.97 2.74
N PRO A 41 -10.45 -12.75 3.09
CA PRO A 41 -10.90 -11.82 2.07
C PRO A 41 -9.76 -11.37 1.15
N ILE A 42 -8.54 -11.18 1.66
CA ILE A 42 -7.36 -10.85 0.82
C ILE A 42 -7.12 -11.94 -0.23
N TYR A 43 -7.17 -13.21 0.16
CA TYR A 43 -7.00 -14.33 -0.78
C TYR A 43 -8.15 -14.44 -1.77
N ILE A 44 -9.38 -14.12 -1.38
CA ILE A 44 -10.52 -14.01 -2.31
C ILE A 44 -10.23 -12.92 -3.34
N PHE A 45 -9.78 -11.73 -2.92
CA PHE A 45 -9.41 -10.65 -3.85
C PHE A 45 -8.24 -11.01 -4.75
N LEU A 46 -7.24 -11.73 -4.25
CA LEU A 46 -6.15 -12.28 -5.06
C LEU A 46 -6.68 -13.22 -6.13
N LEU A 47 -7.50 -14.21 -5.75
CA LEU A 47 -8.10 -15.16 -6.68
C LEU A 47 -8.95 -14.46 -7.75
N LEU A 48 -9.80 -13.51 -7.35
CA LEU A 48 -10.61 -12.72 -8.27
C LEU A 48 -9.75 -11.90 -9.23
N SER A 49 -8.64 -11.33 -8.75
CA SER A 49 -7.70 -10.58 -9.58
C SER A 49 -7.00 -11.48 -10.60
N LEU A 50 -6.60 -12.70 -10.20
CA LEU A 50 -6.00 -13.68 -11.10
C LEU A 50 -6.99 -14.17 -12.15
N LEU A 51 -8.24 -14.44 -11.77
CA LEU A 51 -9.32 -14.80 -12.70
C LEU A 51 -9.59 -13.66 -13.69
N LEU A 52 -9.63 -12.42 -13.21
CA LEU A 52 -9.79 -11.26 -14.07
C LEU A 52 -8.62 -11.11 -15.06
N ILE A 53 -7.38 -11.29 -14.61
CA ILE A 53 -6.20 -11.27 -15.48
C ILE A 53 -6.29 -12.37 -16.53
N LEU A 54 -6.73 -13.58 -16.15
CA LEU A 54 -6.92 -14.68 -17.09
C LEU A 54 -7.98 -14.33 -18.15
N ILE A 55 -9.13 -13.79 -17.73
CA ILE A 55 -10.19 -13.35 -18.64
C ILE A 55 -9.68 -12.25 -19.58
N LEU A 56 -8.99 -11.24 -19.04
CA LEU A 56 -8.38 -10.15 -19.81
C LEU A 56 -7.37 -10.70 -20.83
N TRP A 57 -6.57 -11.69 -20.45
CA TRP A 57 -5.58 -12.30 -21.33
C TRP A 57 -6.23 -13.11 -22.45
N MET A 58 -7.27 -13.91 -22.15
CA MET A 58 -8.01 -14.67 -23.15
C MET A 58 -8.73 -13.76 -24.15
N THR A 59 -9.27 -12.64 -23.67
CA THR A 59 -10.04 -11.69 -24.48
C THR A 59 -9.20 -10.53 -25.05
N LYS A 60 -7.89 -10.51 -24.81
CA LYS A 60 -7.00 -9.37 -25.15
C LYS A 60 -7.10 -8.91 -26.60
N ARG A 61 -7.24 -9.85 -27.54
CA ARG A 61 -7.35 -9.54 -28.97
C ARG A 61 -8.65 -8.78 -29.26
N TYR A 62 -9.77 -9.24 -28.69
CA TYR A 62 -11.07 -8.60 -28.85
C TYR A 62 -11.10 -7.22 -28.18
N ILE A 63 -10.54 -7.09 -26.97
CA ILE A 63 -10.42 -5.82 -26.25
C ILE A 63 -9.60 -4.82 -27.07
N TYR A 64 -8.43 -5.23 -27.56
CA TYR A 64 -7.56 -4.36 -28.36
C TYR A 64 -8.22 -3.92 -29.67
N GLN A 65 -8.87 -4.83 -30.40
CA GLN A 65 -9.58 -4.50 -31.64
C GLN A 65 -10.76 -3.56 -31.38
N SER A 66 -11.55 -3.82 -30.34
CA SER A 66 -12.64 -2.93 -29.92
C SER A 66 -12.10 -1.56 -29.52
N PHE A 67 -10.99 -1.52 -28.77
CA PHE A 67 -10.32 -0.29 -28.40
C PHE A 67 -9.89 0.50 -29.63
N ILE A 68 -9.21 -0.10 -30.63
CA ILE A 68 -8.81 0.60 -31.86
C ILE A 68 -10.02 1.07 -32.68
N ASN A 69 -11.01 0.21 -32.87
CA ASN A 69 -12.18 0.51 -33.70
C ASN A 69 -12.98 1.68 -33.11
N ASN A 70 -13.13 1.72 -31.79
CA ASN A 70 -13.75 2.84 -31.08
C ASN A 70 -12.78 4.03 -30.89
N ALA A 71 -11.46 3.81 -30.86
CA ALA A 71 -10.43 4.84 -30.72
C ALA A 71 -10.29 5.74 -31.96
N LYS A 72 -10.81 5.32 -33.12
CA LYS A 72 -10.97 6.22 -34.27
C LYS A 72 -11.79 7.47 -33.89
N LEU A 73 -12.55 7.43 -32.80
CA LEU A 73 -13.21 8.59 -32.19
C LEU A 73 -12.25 9.35 -31.23
N THR A 74 -11.36 10.15 -31.82
CA THR A 74 -10.53 11.22 -31.23
C THR A 74 -9.47 10.82 -30.19
N THR A 75 -8.20 10.85 -30.63
CA THR A 75 -6.98 10.78 -29.79
C THR A 75 -7.03 11.73 -28.58
N LYS A 76 -7.72 12.88 -28.70
CA LYS A 76 -7.90 13.84 -27.60
C LYS A 76 -8.68 13.26 -26.41
N LYS A 77 -9.76 12.50 -26.64
CA LYS A 77 -10.54 11.88 -25.56
C LYS A 77 -9.70 10.86 -24.78
N GLN A 78 -8.90 10.06 -25.49
CA GLN A 78 -8.01 9.09 -24.86
C GLN A 78 -6.94 9.76 -23.99
N LYS A 79 -6.32 10.83 -24.51
CA LYS A 79 -5.37 11.64 -23.74
C LYS A 79 -6.00 12.20 -22.48
N ASN A 80 -7.21 12.74 -22.60
CA ASN A 80 -7.94 13.31 -21.46
C ASN A 80 -8.34 12.23 -20.44
N LEU A 81 -8.73 11.03 -20.88
CA LEU A 81 -9.03 9.91 -19.99
C LEU A 81 -7.79 9.46 -19.22
N LEU A 82 -6.65 9.28 -19.91
CA LEU A 82 -5.39 8.94 -19.24
C LEU A 82 -5.00 10.03 -18.25
N LEU A 83 -5.01 11.30 -18.66
CA LEU A 83 -4.71 12.41 -17.78
C LEU A 83 -5.63 12.43 -16.54
N ALA A 84 -6.94 12.28 -16.74
CA ALA A 84 -7.91 12.24 -15.65
C ALA A 84 -7.64 11.06 -14.69
N SER A 85 -7.38 9.85 -15.22
CA SER A 85 -7.00 8.69 -14.40
C SER A 85 -5.72 8.97 -13.61
N GLY A 86 -4.70 9.58 -14.22
CA GLY A 86 -3.46 9.94 -13.54
C GLY A 86 -3.66 10.94 -12.41
N ILE A 87 -4.46 12.00 -12.64
CA ILE A 87 -4.82 13.00 -11.63
C ILE A 87 -5.59 12.35 -10.48
N ILE A 88 -6.55 11.48 -10.79
CA ILE A 88 -7.34 10.76 -9.77
C ILE A 88 -6.42 9.92 -8.88
N ILE A 89 -5.49 9.14 -9.46
CA ILE A 89 -4.53 8.35 -8.68
C ILE A 89 -3.71 9.26 -7.77
N PHE A 90 -3.24 10.40 -8.29
CA PHE A 90 -2.45 11.36 -7.52
C PHE A 90 -3.25 11.95 -6.33
N ILE A 91 -4.52 12.30 -6.54
CA ILE A 91 -5.42 12.77 -5.47
C ILE A 91 -5.61 11.70 -4.41
N PHE A 92 -5.88 10.45 -4.79
CA PHE A 92 -6.01 9.35 -3.83
C PHE A 92 -4.74 9.12 -3.01
N MET A 93 -3.56 9.26 -3.65
CA MET A 93 -2.29 9.20 -2.94
C MET A 93 -2.19 10.31 -1.89
N ILE A 94 -2.53 11.56 -2.22
CA ILE A 94 -2.53 12.68 -1.27
C ILE A 94 -3.52 12.43 -0.12
N ILE A 95 -4.76 12.02 -0.41
CA ILE A 95 -5.77 11.74 0.61
C ILE A 95 -5.26 10.68 1.59
N ARG A 96 -4.68 9.60 1.07
CA ARG A 96 -4.10 8.54 1.89
C ARG A 96 -2.95 9.05 2.75
N MET A 97 -2.03 9.84 2.20
CA MET A 97 -0.94 10.44 2.99
C MET A 97 -1.50 11.26 4.15
N SER A 98 -2.47 12.13 3.88
CA SER A 98 -3.12 12.94 4.90
C SER A 98 -3.78 12.10 6.00
N LEU A 99 -4.46 11.00 5.63
CA LEU A 99 -5.09 10.11 6.61
C LEU A 99 -4.07 9.46 7.56
N VAL A 100 -2.91 9.05 7.05
CA VAL A 100 -1.86 8.45 7.88
C VAL A 100 -1.32 9.46 8.90
N PHE A 101 -1.07 10.70 8.47
CA PHE A 101 -0.58 11.76 9.36
C PHE A 101 -1.63 12.19 10.39
N ILE A 102 -2.88 12.43 9.97
CA ILE A 102 -3.95 12.93 10.86
C ILE A 102 -4.35 11.87 11.90
N SER A 103 -4.28 10.59 11.54
CA SER A 103 -4.63 9.50 12.46
C SER A 103 -3.50 9.10 13.41
N HIS A 104 -2.32 9.73 13.34
CA HIS A 104 -1.15 9.35 14.13
C HIS A 104 -0.84 7.84 14.05
N PHE A 105 -0.90 7.28 12.83
CA PHE A 105 -0.52 5.88 12.59
C PHE A 105 0.86 5.56 13.20
N PRO A 106 1.09 4.41 13.87
CA PRO A 106 2.32 4.14 14.61
C PRO A 106 3.59 4.24 13.77
N ARG A 107 3.46 3.93 12.48
CA ARG A 107 4.52 4.05 11.49
C ARG A 107 4.29 5.29 10.65
N GLN A 108 4.62 6.46 11.19
CA GLN A 108 4.44 7.75 10.49
C GLN A 108 5.21 7.81 9.17
N TRP A 109 6.34 7.10 9.07
CA TRP A 109 7.09 6.95 7.82
C TRP A 109 6.25 6.28 6.71
N GLU A 110 5.25 5.45 7.03
CA GLU A 110 4.32 4.93 6.02
C GLU A 110 3.48 6.04 5.40
N GLY A 111 3.37 7.22 6.05
CA GLY A 111 2.67 8.39 5.52
C GLY A 111 3.29 8.91 4.24
N LEU A 112 4.59 8.70 4.01
CA LEU A 112 5.23 8.98 2.73
C LEU A 112 4.99 7.82 1.74
N PRO A 113 4.75 8.12 0.45
CA PRO A 113 4.43 7.11 -0.56
C PRO A 113 5.69 6.41 -1.10
N LEU A 114 6.62 6.06 -0.20
CA LEU A 114 7.94 5.50 -0.52
C LEU A 114 7.97 3.96 -0.45
N HIS A 115 6.88 3.34 -0.01
CA HIS A 115 6.71 1.89 -0.18
C HIS A 115 6.64 1.51 -1.66
N PHE A 116 7.12 0.31 -1.96
CA PHE A 116 7.18 -0.23 -3.31
C PHE A 116 5.87 -0.05 -4.10
N CYS A 117 4.75 -0.57 -3.59
CA CYS A 117 3.45 -0.48 -4.28
C CYS A 117 2.96 0.97 -4.45
N ARG A 118 3.30 1.86 -3.50
CA ARG A 118 2.94 3.29 -3.53
C ARG A 118 3.76 4.05 -4.56
N ILE A 119 5.05 3.75 -4.67
CA ILE A 119 5.91 4.26 -5.73
C ILE A 119 5.39 3.80 -7.09
N ILE A 120 5.00 2.53 -7.23
CA ILE A 120 4.39 2.03 -8.46
C ILE A 120 3.11 2.80 -8.81
N CYS A 121 2.21 3.05 -7.85
CA CYS A 121 1.02 3.89 -8.07
C CYS A 121 1.40 5.29 -8.59
N LEU A 122 2.40 5.93 -7.99
CA LEU A 122 2.89 7.23 -8.45
C LEU A 122 3.50 7.17 -9.85
N MET A 123 4.27 6.13 -10.17
CA MET A 123 4.80 5.93 -11.51
C MET A 123 3.69 5.72 -12.54
N ILE A 124 2.65 4.94 -12.22
CA ILE A 124 1.45 4.79 -13.06
C ILE A 124 0.78 6.15 -13.28
N ALA A 125 0.59 6.93 -12.21
CA ALA A 125 0.00 8.27 -12.29
C ALA A 125 0.81 9.19 -13.21
N ILE A 126 2.14 9.22 -13.07
CA ILE A 126 3.04 10.00 -13.91
C ILE A 126 2.96 9.55 -15.38
N ILE A 127 2.98 8.24 -15.64
CA ILE A 127 2.85 7.66 -16.99
C ILE A 127 1.56 8.12 -17.67
N PHE A 128 0.46 8.16 -16.90
CA PHE A 128 -0.85 8.58 -17.37
C PHE A 128 -0.93 10.10 -17.60
N ILE A 129 -0.42 10.91 -16.67
CA ILE A 129 -0.36 12.38 -16.80
C ILE A 129 0.49 12.79 -18.00
N LEU A 130 1.65 12.15 -18.20
CA LEU A 130 2.52 12.40 -19.34
C LEU A 130 1.98 11.81 -20.65
N ASN A 131 0.88 11.06 -20.59
CA ASN A 131 0.28 10.37 -21.73
C ASN A 131 1.31 9.51 -22.48
N LYS A 132 2.11 8.74 -21.72
CA LYS A 132 3.13 7.81 -22.23
C LYS A 132 2.83 6.37 -21.83
N PRO A 133 1.64 5.81 -22.13
CA PRO A 133 1.24 4.48 -21.63
C PRO A 133 2.23 3.35 -22.00
N GLN A 134 3.00 3.50 -23.08
CA GLN A 134 4.08 2.57 -23.46
C GLN A 134 5.21 2.47 -22.42
N TRP A 135 5.39 3.47 -21.56
CA TRP A 135 6.36 3.42 -20.45
C TRP A 135 5.95 2.45 -19.35
N MET A 136 4.71 1.94 -19.38
CA MET A 136 4.24 0.87 -18.50
C MET A 136 5.17 -0.35 -18.54
N LYS A 137 5.84 -0.59 -19.67
CA LYS A 137 6.82 -1.68 -19.83
C LYS A 137 7.97 -1.67 -18.83
N TYR A 138 8.34 -0.50 -18.32
CA TYR A 138 9.43 -0.37 -17.35
C TYR A 138 9.00 -0.71 -15.92
N ILE A 139 7.70 -0.69 -15.63
CA ILE A 139 7.17 -0.90 -14.28
C ILE A 139 6.33 -2.16 -14.15
N ALA A 140 5.67 -2.61 -15.23
CA ALA A 140 4.71 -3.70 -15.19
C ALA A 140 5.25 -5.01 -14.59
N PRO A 141 6.46 -5.50 -14.95
CA PRO A 141 6.96 -6.75 -14.38
C PRO A 141 7.12 -6.66 -12.85
N MET A 142 7.68 -5.55 -12.38
CA MET A 142 7.93 -5.29 -10.97
C MET A 142 6.63 -5.03 -10.20
N ALA A 143 5.70 -4.29 -10.80
CA ALA A 143 4.36 -4.05 -10.25
C ALA A 143 3.59 -5.35 -10.03
N ILE A 144 3.53 -6.22 -11.04
CA ILE A 144 2.84 -7.51 -10.98
C ILE A 144 3.51 -8.41 -9.94
N ALA A 145 4.84 -8.58 -10.00
CA ALA A 145 5.57 -9.44 -9.08
C ALA A 145 5.43 -8.99 -7.61
N GLY A 146 5.60 -7.69 -7.35
CA GLY A 146 5.46 -7.14 -6.00
C GLY A 146 4.04 -7.23 -5.46
N ALA A 147 3.03 -7.00 -6.31
CA ALA A 147 1.63 -7.13 -5.90
C ALA A 147 1.23 -8.57 -5.58
N LEU A 148 1.68 -9.53 -6.39
CA LEU A 148 1.46 -10.95 -6.14
C LEU A 148 2.11 -11.37 -4.82
N LEU A 149 3.37 -11.00 -4.59
CA LEU A 149 4.07 -11.30 -3.34
C LEU A 149 3.35 -10.73 -2.12
N ALA A 150 2.96 -9.45 -2.16
CA ALA A 150 2.25 -8.80 -1.06
C ALA A 150 0.87 -9.41 -0.77
N LEU A 151 0.08 -9.72 -1.80
CA LEU A 151 -1.24 -10.34 -1.64
C LEU A 151 -1.17 -11.82 -1.22
N SER A 152 -0.07 -12.50 -1.56
CA SER A 152 0.14 -13.92 -1.20
C SER A 152 0.66 -14.06 0.23
N LEU A 153 1.42 -13.06 0.71
CA LEU A 153 2.00 -13.02 2.05
C LEU A 153 1.55 -11.73 2.79
N PRO A 154 0.25 -11.56 3.07
CA PRO A 154 -0.23 -10.34 3.70
C PRO A 154 0.21 -10.28 5.17
N ASP A 155 0.82 -9.15 5.52
CA ASP A 155 1.10 -8.76 6.91
C ASP A 155 -0.04 -7.86 7.40
N THR A 156 -0.93 -8.42 8.22
CA THR A 156 -2.07 -7.73 8.81
C THR A 156 -1.83 -7.37 10.27
N ILE A 157 -0.60 -7.49 10.77
CA ILE A 157 -0.27 -7.28 12.18
C ILE A 157 0.62 -6.06 12.33
N SER A 158 0.17 -5.10 13.14
CA SER A 158 0.99 -4.00 13.61
C SER A 158 1.39 -4.24 15.05
N ILE A 159 2.69 -4.35 15.32
CA ILE A 159 3.23 -4.47 16.68
C ILE A 159 3.50 -3.07 17.22
N TYR A 160 3.01 -2.78 18.41
CA TYR A 160 3.13 -1.52 19.12
C TYR A 160 3.71 -1.74 20.52
N GLU A 161 4.59 -0.85 20.97
CA GLU A 161 5.13 -0.84 22.33
C GLU A 161 4.86 0.54 22.97
N PRO A 162 4.12 0.61 24.10
CA PRO A 162 3.85 1.86 24.81
C PRO A 162 5.10 2.47 25.49
N LYS A 163 5.34 3.80 25.39
CA LYS A 163 6.31 4.52 26.28
C LYS A 163 5.82 4.67 27.71
N GLU A 164 4.51 4.69 27.89
CA GLU A 164 3.86 5.05 29.14
C GLU A 164 2.67 4.14 29.38
N ASN A 165 2.28 4.01 30.64
CA ASN A 165 1.07 3.28 31.00
C ASN A 165 -0.14 4.14 30.63
N PHE A 166 -1.03 3.62 29.79
CA PHE A 166 -2.24 4.32 29.40
C PHE A 166 -3.42 3.37 29.26
N VAL A 167 -4.63 3.91 29.33
CA VAL A 167 -5.84 3.16 29.00
C VAL A 167 -6.34 3.61 27.64
N ALA A 168 -6.58 2.65 26.76
CA ALA A 168 -7.31 2.86 25.51
C ALA A 168 -8.15 1.61 25.23
N PHE A 169 -9.29 1.75 24.53
CA PHE A 169 -10.14 0.62 24.16
C PHE A 169 -10.62 -0.23 25.36
N GLY A 170 -10.78 0.38 26.53
CA GLY A 170 -11.14 -0.33 27.76
C GLY A 170 -10.04 -1.27 28.30
N GLN A 171 -8.82 -1.23 27.75
CA GLN A 171 -7.67 -2.03 28.16
C GLN A 171 -6.54 -1.15 28.69
N THR A 172 -5.80 -1.70 29.67
CA THR A 172 -4.61 -1.04 30.21
C THR A 172 -3.38 -1.53 29.47
N PHE A 173 -2.68 -0.61 28.82
CA PHE A 173 -1.42 -0.88 28.15
C PHE A 173 -0.27 -0.51 29.08
N SER A 174 0.64 -1.45 29.29
CA SER A 174 1.80 -1.25 30.14
C SER A 174 3.02 -0.85 29.33
N LYS A 175 3.82 0.06 29.86
CA LYS A 175 5.09 0.49 29.30
C LYS A 175 5.99 -0.71 28.96
N GLY A 176 6.54 -0.73 27.75
CA GLY A 176 7.42 -1.80 27.28
C GLY A 176 6.72 -3.13 26.91
N SER A 177 5.40 -3.21 27.05
CA SER A 177 4.64 -4.40 26.62
C SER A 177 4.44 -4.38 25.11
N LYS A 178 4.74 -5.51 24.43
CA LYS A 178 4.46 -5.65 23.00
C LYS A 178 2.98 -5.98 22.79
N VAL A 179 2.27 -5.05 22.20
CA VAL A 179 0.86 -5.16 21.83
C VAL A 179 0.78 -5.43 20.34
N GLN A 180 0.05 -6.47 19.94
CA GLN A 180 -0.24 -6.71 18.54
C GLN A 180 -1.60 -6.10 18.21
N PHE A 181 -1.72 -5.44 17.06
CA PHE A 181 -2.96 -4.92 16.51
C PHE A 181 -3.22 -5.59 15.17
N HIS A 182 -4.37 -6.25 15.04
CA HIS A 182 -4.77 -6.89 13.79
C HIS A 182 -5.58 -5.91 12.94
N LEU A 183 -5.16 -5.71 11.70
CA LEU A 183 -5.93 -4.98 10.69
C LEU A 183 -7.06 -5.88 10.18
N LEU A 184 -8.29 -5.42 10.34
CA LEU A 184 -9.51 -6.12 10.00
C LEU A 184 -10.23 -5.47 8.83
N TYR A 185 -11.18 -6.18 8.20
CA TYR A 185 -11.95 -5.68 7.05
C TYR A 185 -12.80 -4.44 7.35
N ASN A 186 -12.97 -4.05 8.61
CA ASN A 186 -13.66 -2.83 9.00
C ASN A 186 -12.70 -1.67 9.31
N ASN A 187 -11.47 -1.75 8.78
CA ASN A 187 -10.43 -0.76 8.92
C ASN A 187 -10.02 -0.20 7.55
N PHE A 188 -9.79 1.12 7.50
CA PHE A 188 -9.33 1.79 6.28
C PHE A 188 -8.00 1.22 5.76
N TYR A 189 -7.02 0.97 6.63
CA TYR A 189 -5.68 0.49 6.25
C TYR A 189 -5.71 -0.91 5.64
N TYR A 190 -6.67 -1.74 6.06
CA TYR A 190 -6.92 -3.03 5.44
C TYR A 190 -7.32 -2.89 3.97
N TRP A 191 -8.31 -2.04 3.68
CA TRP A 191 -8.76 -1.81 2.31
C TRP A 191 -7.73 -1.03 1.48
N ASP A 192 -7.03 -0.08 2.08
CA ASP A 192 -5.92 0.63 1.43
C ASP A 192 -4.82 -0.35 1.00
N PHE A 193 -4.52 -1.36 1.82
CA PHE A 193 -3.62 -2.44 1.45
C PHE A 193 -4.19 -3.25 0.27
N VAL A 194 -5.40 -3.83 0.41
CA VAL A 194 -5.97 -4.73 -0.62
C VAL A 194 -6.14 -4.00 -1.95
N LEU A 195 -6.82 -2.85 -1.95
CA LEU A 195 -7.17 -2.12 -3.16
C LEU A 195 -5.94 -1.59 -3.89
N CYS A 196 -4.93 -1.12 -3.16
CA CYS A 196 -3.69 -0.65 -3.80
C CYS A 196 -2.97 -1.78 -4.52
N HIS A 197 -2.86 -2.96 -3.90
CA HIS A 197 -2.15 -4.09 -4.52
C HIS A 197 -2.95 -4.68 -5.70
N VAL A 198 -4.27 -4.79 -5.56
CA VAL A 198 -5.15 -5.20 -6.68
C VAL A 198 -5.05 -4.21 -7.84
N PHE A 199 -5.03 -2.91 -7.56
CA PHE A 199 -4.86 -1.87 -8.58
C PHE A 199 -3.53 -2.01 -9.33
N VAL A 200 -2.39 -2.06 -8.63
CA VAL A 200 -1.08 -2.17 -9.29
C VAL A 200 -0.83 -3.55 -9.92
N LEU A 201 -1.63 -4.57 -9.58
CA LEU A 201 -1.63 -5.86 -10.25
C LEU A 201 -2.38 -5.82 -11.58
N ILE A 202 -3.59 -5.26 -11.60
CA ILE A 202 -4.50 -5.29 -12.76
C ILE A 202 -4.17 -4.18 -13.77
N THR A 203 -3.89 -2.95 -13.30
CA THR A 203 -3.72 -1.80 -14.18
C THR A 203 -2.60 -1.99 -15.22
N PRO A 204 -1.40 -2.51 -14.86
CA PRO A 204 -0.38 -2.78 -15.86
C PRO A 204 -0.83 -3.78 -16.93
N VAL A 205 -1.62 -4.80 -16.56
CA VAL A 205 -2.16 -5.79 -17.50
C VAL A 205 -3.12 -5.13 -18.49
N ILE A 206 -4.08 -4.34 -17.99
CA ILE A 206 -5.03 -3.60 -18.84
C ILE A 206 -4.28 -2.68 -19.80
N ILE A 207 -3.33 -1.88 -19.30
CA ILE A 207 -2.58 -0.93 -20.13
C ILE A 207 -1.71 -1.64 -21.16
N SER A 208 -1.14 -2.80 -20.84
CA SER A 208 -0.38 -3.62 -21.79
C SER A 208 -1.24 -4.17 -22.92
N ILE A 209 -2.54 -4.41 -22.67
CA ILE A 209 -3.49 -4.84 -23.70
C ILE A 209 -3.90 -3.66 -24.59
N LEU A 210 -4.21 -2.51 -23.99
CA LEU A 210 -4.67 -1.32 -24.71
C LEU A 210 -3.55 -0.64 -25.52
N TYR A 211 -2.34 -0.65 -24.96
CA TYR A 211 -1.15 -0.02 -25.52
C TYR A 211 0.00 -1.05 -25.57
N PRO A 212 -0.07 -2.02 -26.48
CA PRO A 212 0.93 -3.08 -26.57
C PRO A 212 2.33 -2.52 -26.81
N TYR A 213 3.32 -3.17 -26.22
CA TYR A 213 4.73 -2.83 -26.31
C TYR A 213 5.57 -4.10 -26.34
N ASP A 214 6.74 -4.01 -26.95
CA ASP A 214 7.73 -5.08 -26.93
C ASP A 214 8.75 -4.82 -25.83
N LEU A 215 9.03 -5.85 -25.04
CA LEU A 215 10.13 -5.84 -24.06
C LEU A 215 11.43 -6.22 -24.76
N ARG A 216 12.36 -5.27 -24.85
CA ARG A 216 13.71 -5.51 -25.36
C ARG A 216 14.71 -5.56 -24.21
N PHE A 217 15.88 -6.15 -24.43
CA PHE A 217 16.94 -6.23 -23.41
C PHE A 217 17.33 -4.86 -22.82
N LYS A 218 17.39 -3.81 -23.66
CA LYS A 218 17.63 -2.44 -23.21
C LYS A 218 16.57 -1.94 -22.21
N ASP A 219 15.34 -2.39 -22.35
CA ASP A 219 14.25 -2.00 -21.44
C ASP A 219 14.43 -2.68 -20.09
N THR A 220 14.94 -3.91 -20.06
CA THR A 220 15.34 -4.60 -18.82
C THR A 220 16.44 -3.81 -18.09
N LEU A 221 17.46 -3.33 -18.81
CA LEU A 221 18.52 -2.51 -18.21
C LEU A 221 17.97 -1.21 -17.62
N ILE A 222 17.04 -0.55 -18.31
CA ILE A 222 16.37 0.67 -17.81
C ILE A 222 15.56 0.34 -16.55
N THR A 223 14.75 -0.72 -16.56
CA THR A 223 13.99 -1.19 -15.41
C THR A 223 14.91 -1.49 -14.22
N THR A 224 15.98 -2.25 -14.43
CA THR A 224 16.96 -2.55 -13.39
C THR A 224 17.63 -1.28 -12.86
N GLY A 225 17.95 -0.31 -13.72
CA GLY A 225 18.48 0.99 -13.31
C GLY A 225 17.50 1.77 -12.44
N ILE A 226 16.22 1.83 -12.82
CA ILE A 226 15.17 2.52 -12.05
C ILE A 226 14.99 1.86 -10.68
N PHE A 227 14.75 0.55 -10.63
CA PHE A 227 14.48 -0.14 -9.36
C PHE A 227 15.73 -0.31 -8.50
N GLY A 228 16.90 -0.49 -9.12
CA GLY A 228 18.19 -0.51 -8.41
C GLY A 228 18.50 0.86 -7.79
N GLY A 229 18.23 1.95 -8.51
CA GLY A 229 18.34 3.31 -7.98
C GLY A 229 17.37 3.58 -6.83
N LEU A 230 16.10 3.16 -6.96
CA LEU A 230 15.10 3.28 -5.89
C LEU A 230 15.46 2.44 -4.66
N LEU A 231 16.02 1.24 -4.86
CA LEU A 231 16.48 0.38 -3.78
C LEU A 231 17.66 1.03 -3.04
N PHE A 232 18.65 1.55 -3.77
CA PHE A 232 19.78 2.26 -3.18
C PHE A 232 19.32 3.52 -2.42
N PHE A 233 18.41 4.29 -3.01
CA PHE A 233 17.81 5.45 -2.34
C PHE A 233 17.07 5.05 -1.05
N SER A 234 16.26 3.99 -1.09
CA SER A 234 15.55 3.47 0.09
C SER A 234 16.51 2.99 1.17
N PHE A 235 17.63 2.37 0.79
CA PHE A 235 18.69 1.97 1.70
C PHE A 235 19.30 3.18 2.41
N LEU A 236 19.69 4.23 1.66
CA LEU A 236 20.23 5.45 2.26
C LEU A 236 19.22 6.14 3.20
N LEU A 237 17.96 6.22 2.79
CA LEU A 237 16.90 6.76 3.65
C LEU A 237 16.74 5.96 4.93
N ASN A 238 16.66 4.63 4.86
CA ASN A 238 16.57 3.78 6.04
C ASN A 238 17.79 3.94 6.96
N LEU A 239 18.99 4.10 6.40
CA LEU A 239 20.21 4.34 7.19
C LEU A 239 20.14 5.67 7.94
N ILE A 240 19.76 6.75 7.25
CA ILE A 240 19.66 8.09 7.85
C ILE A 240 18.55 8.11 8.92
N LEU A 241 17.37 7.62 8.59
CA LEU A 241 16.23 7.59 9.51
C LEU A 241 16.44 6.63 10.67
N GLY A 242 17.12 5.50 10.46
CA GLY A 242 17.51 4.59 11.53
C GLY A 242 18.50 5.21 12.52
N THR A 243 19.41 6.05 12.03
CA THR A 243 20.46 6.68 12.85
C THR A 243 19.97 7.92 13.57
N TYR A 244 19.22 8.79 12.89
CA TYR A 244 18.87 10.13 13.36
C TYR A 244 17.37 10.33 13.59
N GLY A 245 16.52 9.43 13.09
CA GLY A 245 15.07 9.56 13.19
C GLY A 245 14.53 9.18 14.56
N SER A 246 13.45 9.87 14.95
CA SER A 246 12.61 9.42 16.06
C SER A 246 11.95 8.08 15.73
N ALA A 247 11.52 7.33 16.74
CA ALA A 247 11.06 5.95 16.56
C ALA A 247 9.93 5.79 15.53
N GLU A 248 8.99 6.74 15.46
CA GLU A 248 7.90 6.79 14.48
C GLU A 248 8.37 6.94 13.02
N TRP A 249 9.54 7.53 12.84
CA TRP A 249 10.14 7.86 11.55
C TRP A 249 11.25 6.89 11.16
N ARG A 250 11.64 5.97 12.04
CA ARG A 250 12.55 4.87 11.72
C ARG A 250 11.87 3.95 10.72
N SER A 251 12.21 4.13 9.45
CA SER A 251 11.61 3.42 8.34
C SER A 251 12.28 2.08 8.08
N ASN A 252 11.54 1.20 7.42
CA ASN A 252 12.10 0.02 6.77
C ASN A 252 11.55 -0.12 5.36
N TYR A 253 11.77 0.91 4.53
CA TYR A 253 11.36 0.88 3.14
C TYR A 253 12.02 -0.30 2.44
N TRP A 254 11.21 -1.11 1.75
CA TRP A 254 11.66 -2.20 0.89
C TRP A 254 12.48 -3.27 1.62
N TYR A 255 12.39 -3.32 2.96
CA TYR A 255 13.09 -4.29 3.81
C TYR A 255 14.62 -4.30 3.67
N VAL A 256 15.21 -3.18 3.23
CA VAL A 256 16.67 -3.02 3.08
C VAL A 256 17.32 -2.29 4.27
N GLY A 257 16.58 -2.06 5.35
CA GLY A 257 17.08 -1.42 6.57
C GLY A 257 17.71 -2.38 7.58
N MET A 258 18.17 -1.85 8.73
CA MET A 258 18.77 -2.66 9.80
C MET A 258 17.70 -3.48 10.56
N ASN A 259 17.91 -4.80 10.65
CA ASN A 259 16.99 -5.80 11.23
C ASN A 259 16.57 -5.59 12.70
N VAL A 260 17.16 -4.62 13.41
CA VAL A 260 16.84 -4.35 14.82
C VAL A 260 15.47 -3.64 14.96
N LEU A 261 14.93 -3.08 13.88
CA LEU A 261 13.75 -2.20 13.89
C LEU A 261 12.47 -2.82 13.30
N THR A 262 12.55 -4.04 12.73
CA THR A 262 11.41 -4.65 12.01
C THR A 262 10.20 -4.95 12.90
N HIS A 263 10.39 -5.08 14.22
CA HIS A 263 9.34 -5.51 15.15
C HIS A 263 9.33 -4.78 16.51
N LEU A 264 10.19 -3.77 16.69
CA LEU A 264 10.37 -3.08 17.97
C LEU A 264 10.15 -1.58 17.73
N GLN A 265 8.92 -1.14 18.01
CA GLN A 265 8.61 0.27 18.13
C GLN A 265 8.99 0.65 19.56
N THR A 266 9.97 1.51 19.77
CA THR A 266 10.18 2.11 21.09
C THR A 266 9.57 3.47 21.04
N PHE A 267 8.35 3.55 21.53
CA PHE A 267 8.03 4.78 22.17
C PHE A 267 8.75 4.74 23.52
#